data_AF-U6GY11-F1
#
_entry.id   AF-U6GY11-F1
#
_cell.length_a   1.000
_cell.length_b   1.000
_cell.length_c   1.000
_cell.angle_alpha   90.00
_cell.angle_beta   90.00
_cell.angle_gamma   90.00
#
_symmetry.space_group_name_H-M   'P 1'
#
loop_
_entity.id
_entity.type
_entity.pdbx_description
1 polymer ?
#
loop_
_entity_poly.entity_id
_entity_poly.type
_entity_poly.pdbx_seq_one_letter_code
_entity_poly.pdbx_strand_id
1 'polypeptide(L)'
;MFFCEGFRGRAELLLSVAHRCGIFGGLLSLFLSAVSSKQQKQQQQQQQQQQQQQQQQQQQQQQQQDSGVSTAFILGCIITASHNPHQDNGLKLTSTAGCLLSPFLETLVQQFANTHVLLLQQQQQQQQQQQQQQQEGPSNSEETLLEKETDAFFDLAETIYNNLHLIITDTDSQDTQQQQQQQQQQQQQQQQQQQQQQQQEEEEDEDIWGCVLVGRDPRSSSAALEAAFAAGVSLLNSVSIHLGVCTTGQLQLLVFLCNNVVEDKQQLLQQQQHEELVAAMRPLFGAKLPQQQQQQQQRQQQQQQQQQQQQQQQLKQQRQELGRHLGQQLPRFYFCYFERHLRVLTDILRKENLLQGYGSSPLFLDCANGSGSVVVKQLQQLLLLFGDKQLHARNTGAETEDSSSSSSSSTAAAAAVIVA
;
A
#
# COMPACT_ATOMS: atom_id res chain seq x y z
N MET A 1 15.25 7.30 -16.46
CA MET A 1 14.04 8.13 -16.64
C MET A 1 13.46 8.38 -15.25
N PHE A 2 13.38 9.62 -14.79
CA PHE A 2 12.57 9.98 -13.62
C PHE A 2 12.18 11.46 -13.68
N PHE A 3 10.95 11.76 -13.25
CA PHE A 3 10.43 13.10 -12.97
C PHE A 3 9.82 13.05 -11.57
N CYS A 4 9.56 14.20 -10.93
CA CYS A 4 9.10 14.38 -9.53
C CYS A 4 7.78 13.66 -9.12
N GLU A 5 7.29 12.69 -9.87
CA GLU A 5 6.05 11.98 -9.62
C GLU A 5 6.12 10.48 -9.99
N GLY A 6 7.23 9.80 -9.67
CA GLY A 6 7.39 8.37 -9.96
C GLY A 6 8.00 8.05 -11.33
N PHE A 7 8.06 6.76 -11.64
CA PHE A 7 8.64 6.28 -12.90
C PHE A 7 7.66 6.53 -14.03
N ARG A 8 8.13 7.13 -15.13
CA ARG A 8 7.34 7.31 -16.37
C ARG A 8 8.21 7.06 -17.59
N GLY A 9 7.60 6.49 -18.61
CA GLY A 9 8.25 6.24 -19.89
C GLY A 9 7.43 5.37 -20.80
N ARG A 10 8.04 4.94 -21.91
CA ARG A 10 7.47 3.97 -22.84
C ARG A 10 7.11 2.69 -22.09
N ALA A 11 5.86 2.25 -22.21
CA ALA A 11 5.34 1.15 -21.39
C ALA A 11 6.15 -0.16 -21.52
N GLU A 12 6.68 -0.44 -22.71
CA GLU A 12 7.52 -1.60 -23.01
C GLU A 12 8.83 -1.65 -22.21
N LEU A 13 9.31 -0.50 -21.73
CA LEU A 13 10.55 -0.39 -20.96
C LEU A 13 10.31 -0.47 -19.45
N LEU A 14 9.04 -0.53 -19.00
CA LEU A 14 8.69 -0.40 -17.58
C LEU A 14 8.46 -1.74 -16.87
N LEU A 15 8.50 -2.89 -17.56
CA LEU A 15 8.25 -4.19 -16.91
C LEU A 15 9.26 -4.50 -15.80
N SER A 16 10.56 -4.34 -16.07
CA SER A 16 11.62 -4.56 -15.08
C SER A 16 11.53 -3.54 -13.93
N VAL A 17 11.21 -2.29 -14.25
CA VAL A 17 11.00 -1.22 -13.26
C VAL A 17 9.82 -1.55 -12.34
N ALA A 18 8.68 -1.98 -12.91
CA ALA A 18 7.50 -2.37 -12.17
C ALA A 18 7.79 -3.52 -11.21
N HIS A 19 8.48 -4.55 -11.69
CA HIS A 19 8.91 -5.67 -10.87
C HIS A 19 9.78 -5.24 -9.68
N ARG A 20 10.79 -4.38 -9.91
CA ARG A 20 11.66 -3.86 -8.85
C ARG A 20 10.93 -2.94 -7.88
N CYS A 21 9.98 -2.14 -8.36
CA CYS A 21 9.09 -1.36 -7.49
C CYS A 21 8.25 -2.27 -6.60
N GLY A 22 7.82 -3.44 -7.11
CA GLY A 22 7.11 -4.46 -6.34
C GLY A 22 7.95 -5.02 -5.20
N ILE A 23 9.21 -5.39 -5.49
CA ILE A 23 10.17 -5.82 -4.46
C ILE A 23 10.35 -4.72 -3.41
N PHE A 24 10.61 -3.48 -3.83
CA PHE A 24 10.80 -2.35 -2.92
C PHE A 24 9.58 -2.13 -2.02
N GLY A 25 8.37 -2.06 -2.59
CA GLY A 25 7.13 -1.85 -1.84
C GLY A 25 6.84 -3.00 -0.88
N GLY A 26 7.03 -4.25 -1.31
CA GLY A 26 6.87 -5.41 -0.46
C GLY A 26 7.85 -5.41 0.72
N LEU A 27 9.11 -5.02 0.49
CA LEU A 27 10.17 -5.00 1.50
C LEU A 27 9.96 -3.89 2.52
N LEU A 28 9.66 -2.68 2.05
CA LEU A 28 9.41 -1.53 2.91
C LEU A 28 8.21 -1.80 3.84
N SER A 29 7.11 -2.30 3.28
CA SER A 29 5.93 -2.66 4.08
C SER A 29 6.24 -3.77 5.10
N LEU A 30 6.98 -4.80 4.70
CA LEU A 30 7.40 -5.89 5.60
C LEU A 30 8.22 -5.35 6.78
N PHE A 31 9.20 -4.50 6.52
CA PHE A 31 10.05 -3.92 7.56
C PHE A 31 9.29 -3.00 8.50
N LEU A 32 8.39 -2.16 7.98
CA LEU A 32 7.52 -1.33 8.82
C LEU A 32 6.69 -2.21 9.75
N SER A 33 6.12 -3.30 9.24
CA SER A 33 5.31 -4.24 10.01
C SER A 33 6.12 -4.96 11.09
N ALA A 34 7.37 -5.30 10.79
CA ALA A 34 8.29 -5.95 11.74
C ALA A 34 8.65 -5.06 12.94
N VAL A 35 8.77 -3.74 12.75
CA VAL A 35 9.11 -2.81 13.85
C VAL A 35 7.92 -2.53 14.76
N SER A 36 6.71 -2.44 14.21
CA SER A 36 5.50 -2.25 15.04
C SER A 36 5.30 -3.40 16.02
N SER A 37 5.48 -4.65 15.57
CA SER A 37 5.42 -5.84 16.44
C SER A 37 6.43 -5.76 17.59
N LYS A 38 7.67 -5.31 17.32
CA LYS A 38 8.69 -5.15 18.39
C LYS A 38 8.33 -4.06 19.41
N GLN A 39 7.77 -2.94 18.96
CA GLN A 39 7.33 -1.86 19.87
C GLN A 39 6.12 -2.28 20.73
N GLN A 40 5.15 -2.98 20.14
CA GLN A 40 3.99 -3.52 20.87
C GLN A 40 4.42 -4.55 21.92
N LYS A 41 5.35 -5.46 21.62
CA LYS A 41 5.87 -6.43 22.60
C LYS A 41 6.53 -5.74 23.79
N GLN A 42 7.31 -4.68 23.58
CA GLN A 42 7.90 -3.91 24.68
C GLN A 42 6.85 -3.21 25.56
N GLN A 43 5.80 -2.64 24.97
CA GLN A 43 4.72 -2.01 25.74
C GLN A 43 3.86 -3.04 26.48
N GLN A 44 3.50 -4.16 25.85
CA GLN A 44 2.75 -5.23 26.49
C GLN A 44 3.54 -5.90 27.62
N GLN A 45 4.85 -6.11 27.48
CA GLN A 45 5.68 -6.62 28.59
C GLN A 45 5.71 -5.63 29.77
N GLN A 46 5.77 -4.33 29.52
CA GLN A 46 5.69 -3.32 30.59
C GLN A 46 4.31 -3.31 31.26
N GLN A 47 3.22 -3.41 30.49
CA GLN A 47 1.86 -3.50 31.03
C GLN A 47 1.62 -4.82 31.77
N GLN A 48 2.11 -5.96 31.29
CA GLN A 48 2.02 -7.24 32.00
C GLN A 48 2.82 -7.21 33.30
N GLN A 49 3.98 -6.57 33.36
CA GLN A 49 4.70 -6.39 34.61
C GLN A 49 3.91 -5.53 35.62
N GLN A 50 3.25 -4.46 35.16
CA GLN A 50 2.37 -3.64 35.99
C GLN A 50 1.10 -4.40 36.42
N GLN A 51 0.49 -5.16 35.51
CA GLN A 51 -0.67 -6.00 35.80
C GLN A 51 -0.32 -7.17 36.72
N GLN A 52 0.85 -7.79 36.64
CA GLN A 52 1.27 -8.81 37.60
C GLN A 52 1.47 -8.21 39.00
N GLN A 53 1.99 -6.98 39.09
CA GLN A 53 2.05 -6.25 40.36
C GLN A 53 0.64 -5.92 40.91
N GLN A 54 -0.33 -5.60 40.05
CA GLN A 54 -1.72 -5.35 40.45
C GLN A 54 -2.54 -6.63 40.71
N GLN A 55 -2.31 -7.73 39.97
CA GLN A 55 -2.98 -9.03 40.14
C GLN A 55 -2.56 -9.72 41.43
N GLN A 56 -1.35 -9.45 41.96
CA GLN A 56 -1.01 -9.83 43.33
C GLN A 56 -1.86 -9.09 44.38
N GLN A 57 -2.42 -7.91 44.05
CA GLN A 57 -3.36 -7.18 44.91
C GLN A 57 -4.84 -7.47 44.62
N GLN A 58 -5.18 -7.95 43.43
CA GLN A 58 -6.56 -8.22 43.02
C GLN A 58 -6.68 -9.58 42.33
N GLN A 59 -6.60 -10.66 43.10
CA GLN A 59 -7.23 -11.92 42.68
C GLN A 59 -8.74 -11.80 42.83
N GLN A 60 -9.39 -11.24 41.81
CA GLN A 60 -10.70 -11.61 41.25
C GLN A 60 -11.18 -10.46 40.34
N GLN A 61 -10.83 -10.50 39.05
CA GLN A 61 -11.79 -10.61 37.94
C GLN A 61 -11.15 -10.35 36.57
N GLN A 62 -11.56 -11.21 35.65
CA GLN A 62 -11.66 -11.07 34.20
C GLN A 62 -10.36 -10.96 33.37
N GLN A 63 -10.06 -12.07 32.70
CA GLN A 63 -9.37 -12.09 31.41
C GLN A 63 -10.29 -11.43 30.37
N GLN A 64 -9.98 -10.20 29.98
CA GLN A 64 -10.35 -9.70 28.66
C GLN A 64 -9.29 -10.17 27.69
N GLN A 65 -9.70 -10.98 26.71
CA GLN A 65 -8.87 -11.35 25.58
C GLN A 65 -8.73 -10.12 24.69
N ASP A 66 -7.59 -9.46 24.80
CA ASP A 66 -7.16 -8.45 23.84
C ASP A 66 -6.73 -9.17 22.56
N SER A 67 -7.60 -9.16 21.55
CA SER A 67 -7.30 -9.70 20.23
C SER A 67 -6.43 -8.71 19.48
N GLY A 68 -5.12 -8.71 19.79
CA GLY A 68 -4.14 -7.91 19.07
C GLY A 68 -4.22 -8.18 17.56
N VAL A 69 -4.50 -7.13 16.80
CA VAL A 69 -4.45 -7.14 15.33
C VAL A 69 -2.97 -7.12 14.94
N SER A 70 -2.56 -8.01 14.03
CA SER A 70 -1.21 -7.97 13.48
C SER A 70 -1.06 -6.66 12.69
N THR A 71 -0.15 -5.79 13.14
CA THR A 71 0.06 -4.47 12.55
C THR A 71 0.87 -4.59 11.26
N ALA A 72 0.21 -4.95 10.17
CA ALA A 72 0.82 -4.83 8.84
C ALA A 72 0.58 -3.42 8.29
N PHE A 73 1.66 -2.70 8.02
CA PHE A 73 1.59 -1.38 7.39
C PHE A 73 1.33 -1.53 5.90
N ILE A 74 0.36 -0.76 5.41
CA ILE A 74 -0.12 -0.88 4.05
C ILE A 74 0.46 0.25 3.21
N LEU A 75 1.20 -0.08 2.15
CA LEU A 75 1.64 0.90 1.15
C LEU A 75 0.70 0.90 -0.06
N GLY A 76 0.84 1.88 -0.94
CA GLY A 76 0.11 1.93 -2.21
C GLY A 76 1.04 1.95 -3.42
N CYS A 77 0.56 1.44 -4.54
CA CYS A 77 1.14 1.62 -5.87
C CYS A 77 0.04 1.95 -6.88
N ILE A 78 0.18 3.08 -7.60
CA ILE A 78 -0.67 3.42 -8.74
C ILE A 78 0.10 3.27 -10.03
N ILE A 79 -0.46 2.52 -10.98
CA ILE A 79 0.07 2.39 -12.33
C ILE A 79 -0.68 3.36 -13.24
N THR A 80 0.01 4.44 -13.60
CA THR A 80 -0.52 5.47 -14.47
C THR A 80 0.59 6.39 -14.96
N ALA A 81 0.41 6.94 -16.16
CA ALA A 81 1.15 8.11 -16.60
C ALA A 81 0.28 9.37 -16.68
N SER A 82 -0.89 9.39 -16.04
CA SER A 82 -1.78 10.55 -15.94
C SER A 82 -2.05 11.15 -17.33
N HIS A 83 -1.55 12.36 -17.62
CA HIS A 83 -1.74 13.10 -18.87
C HIS A 83 -0.78 12.70 -20.01
N ASN A 84 0.17 11.80 -19.79
CA ASN A 84 1.08 11.36 -20.86
C ASN A 84 0.34 10.64 -22.00
N PRO A 85 0.91 10.61 -23.22
CA PRO A 85 0.38 9.85 -24.36
C PRO A 85 0.07 8.38 -24.02
N HIS A 86 -0.92 7.76 -24.67
CA HIS A 86 -1.43 6.41 -24.35
C HIS A 86 -0.36 5.28 -24.41
N GLN A 87 0.69 5.49 -25.20
CA GLN A 87 1.84 4.59 -25.36
C GLN A 87 2.83 4.62 -24.18
N ASP A 88 2.75 5.66 -23.36
CA ASP A 88 3.50 5.78 -22.13
C ASP A 88 2.72 5.17 -20.96
N ASN A 89 3.44 4.77 -19.93
CA ASN A 89 2.85 4.44 -18.65
C ASN A 89 3.81 4.85 -17.51
N GLY A 90 3.46 4.52 -16.29
CA GLY A 90 4.25 4.88 -15.13
C GLY A 90 3.79 4.19 -13.86
N LEU A 91 4.59 4.30 -12.81
CA LEU A 91 4.27 3.79 -11.49
C LEU A 91 4.63 4.83 -10.42
N LYS A 92 3.75 5.02 -9.45
CA LYS A 92 4.02 5.80 -8.24
C LYS A 92 3.72 4.97 -7.01
N LEU A 93 4.59 5.06 -6.01
CA LEU A 93 4.40 4.43 -4.71
C LEU A 93 3.91 5.48 -3.70
N THR A 94 3.13 5.03 -2.72
CA THR A 94 2.62 5.88 -1.64
C THR A 94 3.03 5.32 -0.28
N SER A 95 3.25 6.21 0.68
CA SER A 95 3.46 5.85 2.09
C SER A 95 2.16 5.35 2.73
N THR A 96 2.24 4.97 4.01
CA THR A 96 1.11 4.52 4.85
C THR A 96 0.05 5.60 5.04
N ALA A 97 0.46 6.87 4.99
CA ALA A 97 -0.45 8.01 5.00
C ALA A 97 -1.22 8.22 3.68
N GLY A 98 -0.95 7.43 2.64
CA GLY A 98 -1.50 7.64 1.30
C GLY A 98 -0.83 8.78 0.52
N CYS A 99 0.14 9.46 1.11
CA CYS A 99 0.97 10.47 0.44
C CYS A 99 2.02 9.83 -0.48
N LEU A 100 2.63 10.60 -1.37
CA LEU A 100 3.81 10.15 -2.11
C LEU A 100 4.94 9.77 -1.14
N LEU A 101 5.84 8.90 -1.59
CA LEU A 101 7.04 8.57 -0.83
C LEU A 101 7.87 9.83 -0.53
N SER A 102 8.60 9.80 0.59
CA SER A 102 9.55 10.87 0.90
C SER A 102 10.68 10.90 -0.13
N PRO A 103 11.34 12.05 -0.36
CA PRO A 103 12.43 12.16 -1.34
C PRO A 103 13.58 11.16 -1.10
N PHE A 104 13.81 10.80 0.17
CA PHE A 104 14.76 9.75 0.56
C PHE A 104 14.35 8.39 -0.02
N LEU A 105 13.12 7.95 0.22
CA LEU A 105 12.60 6.68 -0.28
C LEU A 105 12.48 6.66 -1.81
N GLU A 106 12.10 7.79 -2.43
CA GLU A 106 12.11 7.94 -3.89
C GLU A 106 13.51 7.74 -4.48
N THR A 107 14.53 8.31 -3.83
CA THR A 107 15.92 8.13 -4.27
C THR A 107 16.35 6.68 -4.19
N LEU A 108 16.00 5.97 -3.11
CA LEU A 108 16.34 4.55 -2.95
C LEU A 108 15.67 3.66 -3.99
N VAL A 109 14.36 3.80 -4.19
CA VAL A 109 13.65 3.00 -5.20
C VAL A 109 14.15 3.34 -6.60
N GLN A 110 14.50 4.61 -6.87
CA GLN A 110 15.10 5.02 -8.14
C GLN A 110 16.43 4.34 -8.39
N GLN A 111 17.34 4.32 -7.41
CA GLN A 111 18.64 3.67 -7.54
C GLN A 111 18.44 2.17 -7.82
N PHE A 112 17.64 1.50 -6.99
CA PHE A 112 17.38 0.07 -7.11
C PHE A 112 16.70 -0.33 -8.43
N ALA A 113 15.69 0.43 -8.86
CA ALA A 113 14.97 0.15 -10.11
C ALA A 113 15.86 0.33 -11.34
N ASN A 114 16.81 1.26 -11.30
CA ASN A 114 17.72 1.55 -12.41
C ASN A 114 19.00 0.71 -12.39
N THR A 115 19.29 -0.06 -11.32
CA THR A 115 20.52 -0.86 -11.17
C THR A 115 20.84 -1.67 -12.43
N HIS A 116 19.90 -2.46 -12.93
CA HIS A 116 20.12 -3.31 -14.12
C HIS A 116 20.58 -2.50 -15.34
N VAL A 117 19.88 -1.40 -15.62
CA VAL A 117 20.14 -0.54 -16.77
C VAL A 117 21.50 0.13 -16.65
N LEU A 118 21.84 0.60 -15.45
CA LEU A 118 23.14 1.23 -15.17
C LEU A 118 24.29 0.23 -15.31
N LEU A 119 24.11 -0.99 -14.82
CA LEU A 119 25.11 -2.06 -14.92
C LEU A 119 25.34 -2.48 -16.38
N LEU A 120 24.28 -2.64 -17.17
CA LEU A 120 24.40 -2.93 -18.61
C LEU A 120 25.12 -1.80 -19.35
N GLN A 121 24.82 -0.55 -19.04
CA GLN A 121 25.47 0.60 -19.65
C GLN A 121 26.97 0.64 -19.31
N GLN A 122 27.34 0.36 -18.06
CA GLN A 122 28.74 0.28 -17.63
C GLN A 122 29.49 -0.86 -18.35
N GLN A 123 28.85 -2.03 -18.49
CA GLN A 123 29.43 -3.17 -19.18
C GLN A 123 29.68 -2.88 -20.67
N GLN A 124 28.74 -2.23 -21.35
CA GLN A 124 28.91 -1.81 -22.75
C GLN A 124 30.08 -0.83 -22.92
N GLN A 125 30.24 0.13 -22.00
CA GLN A 125 31.36 1.06 -22.03
C GLN A 125 32.71 0.35 -21.82
N GLN A 126 32.78 -0.63 -20.91
CA GLN A 126 33.99 -1.42 -20.69
C GLN A 126 34.35 -2.28 -21.90
N GLN A 127 33.38 -2.90 -22.57
CA GLN A 127 33.62 -3.67 -23.80
C GLN A 127 34.16 -2.78 -24.93
N GLN A 128 33.64 -1.55 -25.08
CA GLN A 128 34.16 -0.61 -26.07
C GLN A 128 35.61 -0.20 -25.79
N GLN A 129 36.01 -0.06 -24.52
CA GLN A 129 37.39 0.24 -24.14
C GLN A 129 38.32 -0.97 -24.34
N GLN A 130 37.87 -2.20 -24.06
CA GLN A 130 38.68 -3.40 -24.26
C GLN A 130 38.92 -3.73 -25.74
N GLN A 131 37.93 -3.49 -26.61
CA GLN A 131 38.12 -3.62 -28.07
C GLN A 131 39.16 -2.64 -28.62
N GLN A 132 39.33 -1.47 -28.00
CA GLN A 132 40.41 -0.52 -28.35
C GLN A 132 41.79 -0.97 -27.85
N GLN A 133 41.85 -1.86 -26.85
CA GLN A 133 43.10 -2.32 -26.21
C GLN A 133 43.53 -3.75 -26.60
N GLN A 134 42.79 -4.45 -27.48
CA GLN A 134 43.09 -5.83 -27.93
C GLN A 134 43.33 -6.82 -26.77
N GLN A 135 42.60 -6.71 -25.66
CA GLN A 135 42.66 -7.67 -24.56
C GLN A 135 41.38 -8.51 -24.50
N GLU A 136 41.54 -9.84 -24.64
CA GLU A 136 40.46 -10.82 -24.37
C GLU A 136 40.36 -11.06 -22.86
N GLY A 137 39.30 -10.53 -22.22
CA GLY A 137 38.93 -10.81 -20.83
C GLY A 137 37.91 -11.95 -20.71
N PRO A 138 37.78 -12.60 -19.54
CA PRO A 138 36.99 -13.82 -19.38
C PRO A 138 35.48 -13.57 -19.59
N SER A 139 34.81 -14.56 -20.20
CA SER A 139 33.44 -14.53 -20.69
C SER A 139 32.35 -14.75 -19.63
N ASN A 140 32.56 -14.33 -18.38
CA ASN A 140 31.61 -14.57 -17.27
C ASN A 140 30.70 -13.36 -16.97
N SER A 141 30.27 -12.65 -18.02
CA SER A 141 29.62 -11.34 -17.95
C SER A 141 28.23 -11.33 -17.30
N GLU A 142 27.48 -12.44 -17.38
CA GLU A 142 26.12 -12.53 -16.82
C GLU A 142 26.12 -12.87 -15.32
N GLU A 143 27.01 -13.74 -14.87
CA GLU A 143 27.12 -14.12 -13.45
C GLU A 143 27.51 -12.91 -12.60
N THR A 144 28.49 -12.13 -13.06
CA THR A 144 28.89 -10.86 -12.41
C THR A 144 27.78 -9.81 -12.42
N LEU A 145 26.89 -9.83 -13.42
CA LEU A 145 25.74 -8.90 -13.44
C LEU A 145 24.76 -9.28 -12.33
N LEU A 146 24.42 -10.56 -12.23
CA LEU A 146 23.50 -11.07 -11.22
C LEU A 146 24.01 -10.85 -9.79
N GLU A 147 25.32 -11.03 -9.56
CA GLU A 147 25.97 -10.71 -8.28
C GLU A 147 25.76 -9.25 -7.90
N LYS A 148 26.06 -8.31 -8.80
CA LYS A 148 25.89 -6.87 -8.54
C LYS A 148 24.43 -6.46 -8.31
N GLU A 149 23.49 -7.14 -8.96
CA GLU A 149 22.06 -6.92 -8.70
C GLU A 149 21.63 -7.44 -7.33
N THR A 150 22.22 -8.55 -6.91
CA THR A 150 22.01 -9.15 -5.60
C THR A 150 22.57 -8.23 -4.51
N ASP A 151 23.79 -7.71 -4.69
CA ASP A 151 24.40 -6.73 -3.80
C ASP A 151 23.51 -5.50 -3.66
N ALA A 152 23.03 -4.94 -4.77
CA ALA A 152 22.13 -3.78 -4.75
C ALA A 152 20.80 -4.05 -4.01
N PHE A 153 20.31 -5.29 -4.01
CA PHE A 153 19.15 -5.67 -3.21
C PHE A 153 19.47 -5.68 -1.71
N PHE A 154 20.62 -6.25 -1.31
CA PHE A 154 21.03 -6.27 0.10
C PHE A 154 21.37 -4.87 0.61
N ASP A 155 22.06 -4.05 -0.17
CA ASP A 155 22.34 -2.64 0.14
C ASP A 155 21.05 -1.85 0.36
N LEU A 156 20.06 -2.06 -0.50
CA LEU A 156 18.73 -1.46 -0.34
C LEU A 156 18.08 -1.91 0.98
N ALA A 157 18.06 -3.21 1.24
CA ALA A 157 17.44 -3.77 2.43
C ALA A 157 18.11 -3.25 3.72
N GLU A 158 19.44 -3.25 3.76
CA GLU A 158 20.23 -2.72 4.87
C GLU A 158 19.96 -1.22 5.05
N THR A 159 19.93 -0.44 3.96
CA THR A 159 19.67 1.00 4.03
C THR A 159 18.29 1.31 4.60
N ILE A 160 17.24 0.58 4.17
CA ILE A 160 15.90 0.76 4.74
C ILE A 160 15.89 0.37 6.21
N TYR A 161 16.47 -0.78 6.56
CA TYR A 161 16.50 -1.29 7.94
C TYR A 161 17.20 -0.33 8.91
N ASN A 162 18.37 0.19 8.53
CA ASN A 162 19.14 1.11 9.36
C ASN A 162 18.46 2.48 9.55
N ASN A 163 17.65 2.91 8.58
CA ASN A 163 16.92 4.18 8.62
C ASN A 163 15.45 4.03 9.02
N LEU A 164 15.04 2.85 9.48
CA LEU A 164 13.63 2.53 9.71
C LEU A 164 12.97 3.42 10.77
N HIS A 165 13.73 3.82 11.78
CA HIS A 165 13.29 4.79 12.79
C HIS A 165 12.94 6.16 12.19
N LEU A 166 13.74 6.67 11.24
CA LEU A 166 13.48 7.94 10.55
C LEU A 166 12.24 7.86 9.66
N ILE A 167 12.09 6.72 8.97
CA ILE A 167 10.95 6.44 8.08
C ILE A 167 9.64 6.42 8.89
N ILE A 168 9.67 5.85 10.11
CA ILE A 168 8.50 5.79 10.99
C ILE A 168 8.18 7.17 11.60
N THR A 169 9.19 7.93 12.04
CA THR A 169 8.98 9.25 12.69
C THR A 169 8.39 10.32 11.78
N ASP A 170 8.50 10.19 10.45
CA ASP A 170 7.77 11.05 9.49
C ASP A 170 6.25 10.81 9.54
N THR A 171 5.77 9.78 10.26
CA THR A 171 4.36 9.34 10.25
C THR A 171 3.63 9.56 11.58
N ASP A 172 4.30 9.76 12.71
CA ASP A 172 3.66 10.06 14.00
C ASP A 172 4.55 10.91 14.92
N SER A 173 4.00 12.01 15.43
CA SER A 173 4.56 12.79 16.54
C SER A 173 3.78 12.45 17.82
N GLN A 174 4.45 11.88 18.82
CA GLN A 174 4.50 12.30 20.25
C GLN A 174 4.77 11.14 21.25
N ASP A 175 5.71 11.46 22.16
CA ASP A 175 5.90 11.05 23.56
C ASP A 175 6.10 9.58 23.97
N THR A 176 7.21 9.29 24.69
CA THR A 176 7.26 9.38 26.18
C THR A 176 8.71 9.14 26.67
N GLN A 177 9.22 9.97 27.60
CA GLN A 177 10.45 9.70 28.36
C GLN A 177 10.21 9.71 29.87
N GLN A 178 10.74 8.64 30.49
CA GLN A 178 11.30 8.51 31.84
C GLN A 178 10.41 8.57 33.10
N GLN A 179 10.46 7.47 33.86
CA GLN A 179 10.98 7.50 35.23
C GLN A 179 11.50 6.12 35.67
N GLN A 180 12.73 6.07 36.19
CA GLN A 180 13.35 4.94 36.88
C GLN A 180 13.78 5.39 38.28
N GLN A 181 13.40 4.63 39.31
CA GLN A 181 14.28 4.16 40.41
C GLN A 181 13.44 3.62 41.58
N GLN A 182 13.10 2.32 41.57
CA GLN A 182 12.78 1.55 42.80
C GLN A 182 12.71 0.03 42.55
N GLN A 183 13.73 -0.58 41.91
CA GLN A 183 13.61 -1.97 41.38
C GLN A 183 14.74 -2.95 41.75
N GLN A 184 15.42 -2.78 42.91
CA GLN A 184 16.51 -3.68 43.30
C GLN A 184 16.16 -4.75 44.35
N GLN A 185 15.00 -4.70 45.00
CA GLN A 185 14.59 -5.76 45.96
C GLN A 185 13.54 -6.76 45.42
N GLN A 186 12.91 -6.51 44.26
CA GLN A 186 11.99 -7.47 43.61
C GLN A 186 12.67 -8.44 42.63
N GLN A 187 13.95 -8.21 42.27
CA GLN A 187 14.63 -8.98 41.20
C GLN A 187 14.91 -10.45 41.53
N GLN A 188 15.00 -10.86 42.80
CA GLN A 188 15.36 -12.24 43.14
C GLN A 188 14.18 -13.23 43.10
N GLN A 189 12.92 -12.79 43.28
CA GLN A 189 11.76 -13.68 43.11
C GLN A 189 11.26 -13.73 41.66
N GLN A 190 11.49 -12.69 40.84
CA GLN A 190 11.14 -12.69 39.41
C GLN A 190 12.02 -13.63 38.56
N GLN A 191 13.28 -13.85 38.92
CA GLN A 191 14.19 -14.68 38.11
C GLN A 191 13.76 -16.15 38.00
N GLN A 192 13.06 -16.71 39.00
CA GLN A 192 12.59 -18.11 38.91
C GLN A 192 11.29 -18.26 38.10
N GLN A 193 10.40 -17.26 38.05
CA GLN A 193 9.25 -17.28 37.14
C GLN A 193 9.65 -16.94 35.69
N GLN A 194 10.65 -16.08 35.49
CA GLN A 194 11.17 -15.77 34.14
C GLN A 194 11.75 -16.99 33.42
N GLN A 195 12.39 -17.94 34.13
CA GLN A 195 12.92 -19.14 33.46
C GLN A 195 11.84 -20.11 32.97
N GLN A 196 10.66 -20.15 33.60
CA GLN A 196 9.53 -20.95 33.08
C GLN A 196 8.75 -20.23 31.97
N GLN A 197 8.69 -18.89 31.96
CA GLN A 197 8.12 -18.12 30.85
C GLN A 197 9.04 -18.10 29.62
N GLN A 198 10.37 -18.03 29.80
CA GLN A 198 11.33 -18.07 28.67
C GLN A 198 11.25 -19.37 27.86
N GLN A 199 10.82 -20.49 28.44
CA GLN A 199 10.58 -21.74 27.71
C GLN A 199 9.22 -21.81 27.00
N GLN A 200 8.29 -20.88 27.29
CA GLN A 200 7.04 -20.70 26.52
C GLN A 200 7.13 -19.52 25.53
N GLU A 201 8.04 -18.57 25.74
CA GLU A 201 8.25 -17.40 24.87
C GLU A 201 9.08 -17.70 23.61
N GLU A 202 9.77 -18.84 23.52
CA GLU A 202 10.68 -19.13 22.39
C GLU A 202 9.98 -19.55 21.07
N GLU A 203 8.65 -19.58 20.97
CA GLU A 203 7.99 -19.90 19.68
C GLU A 203 6.60 -19.25 19.46
N GLU A 204 6.32 -18.07 20.02
CA GLU A 204 5.26 -17.20 19.46
C GLU A 204 5.85 -16.42 18.28
N ASP A 205 6.08 -17.13 17.17
CA ASP A 205 6.50 -16.57 15.90
C ASP A 205 5.30 -15.79 15.32
N GLU A 206 5.25 -14.48 15.62
CA GLU A 206 4.26 -13.61 15.00
C GLU A 206 4.47 -13.64 13.49
N ASP A 207 3.41 -13.97 12.78
CA ASP A 207 3.41 -14.02 11.34
C ASP A 207 3.51 -12.58 10.78
N ILE A 208 4.73 -12.08 10.61
CA ILE A 208 5.02 -10.73 10.08
C ILE A 208 5.07 -10.78 8.56
N TRP A 209 4.26 -9.94 7.92
CA TRP A 209 4.18 -9.86 6.46
C TRP A 209 3.94 -8.42 6.00
N GLY A 210 4.28 -8.13 4.73
CA GLY A 210 4.03 -6.83 4.12
C GLY A 210 2.76 -6.81 3.26
N CYS A 211 2.12 -5.64 3.12
CA CYS A 211 0.94 -5.43 2.30
C CYS A 211 1.10 -4.21 1.39
N VAL A 212 0.73 -4.36 0.11
CA VAL A 212 0.69 -3.24 -0.86
C VAL A 212 -0.64 -3.24 -1.61
N LEU A 213 -1.38 -2.13 -1.56
CA LEU A 213 -2.54 -1.91 -2.44
C LEU A 213 -2.06 -1.48 -3.81
N VAL A 214 -2.62 -2.09 -4.85
CA VAL A 214 -2.26 -1.82 -6.24
C VAL A 214 -3.50 -1.36 -6.99
N GLY A 215 -3.42 -0.18 -7.56
CA GLY A 215 -4.42 0.39 -8.45
C GLY A 215 -3.81 0.70 -9.82
N ARG A 216 -4.66 0.80 -10.84
CA ARG A 216 -4.20 1.20 -12.17
C ARG A 216 -5.21 2.04 -12.94
N ASP A 217 -4.72 2.79 -13.91
CA ASP A 217 -5.59 3.43 -14.92
C ASP A 217 -5.99 2.42 -16.02
N PRO A 218 -6.85 2.79 -16.99
CA PRO A 218 -7.34 1.86 -18.00
C PRO A 218 -6.40 1.68 -19.21
N ARG A 219 -5.12 2.12 -19.16
CA ARG A 219 -4.20 1.92 -20.29
C ARG A 219 -4.00 0.41 -20.57
N SER A 220 -3.81 0.07 -21.84
CA SER A 220 -3.65 -1.33 -22.27
C SER A 220 -2.44 -2.02 -21.63
N SER A 221 -1.36 -1.28 -21.37
CA SER A 221 -0.16 -1.78 -20.72
C SER A 221 -0.28 -1.93 -19.20
N SER A 222 -1.28 -1.31 -18.57
CA SER A 222 -1.38 -1.23 -17.11
C SER A 222 -1.56 -2.59 -16.44
N ALA A 223 -2.28 -3.53 -17.07
CA ALA A 223 -2.46 -4.88 -16.53
C ALA A 223 -1.15 -5.70 -16.52
N ALA A 224 -0.31 -5.54 -17.54
CA ALA A 224 0.99 -6.21 -17.60
C ALA A 224 1.97 -5.65 -16.56
N LEU A 225 1.97 -4.33 -16.36
CA LEU A 225 2.78 -3.69 -15.32
C LEU A 225 2.29 -4.05 -13.92
N GLU A 226 0.98 -4.19 -13.73
CA GLU A 226 0.37 -4.66 -12.47
C GLU A 226 0.82 -6.08 -12.13
N ALA A 227 0.81 -6.98 -13.13
CA ALA A 227 1.29 -8.35 -12.96
C ALA A 227 2.79 -8.40 -12.63
N ALA A 228 3.63 -7.61 -13.33
CA ALA A 228 5.05 -7.52 -13.05
C ALA A 228 5.34 -7.00 -11.63
N PHE A 229 4.62 -5.95 -11.21
CA PHE A 229 4.70 -5.42 -9.85
C PHE A 229 4.32 -6.47 -8.81
N ALA A 230 3.19 -7.15 -8.99
CA ALA A 230 2.71 -8.18 -8.07
C ALA A 230 3.66 -9.39 -7.99
N ALA A 231 4.32 -9.75 -9.09
CA ALA A 231 5.36 -10.77 -9.09
C ALA A 231 6.54 -10.36 -8.19
N GLY A 232 6.97 -9.09 -8.25
CA GLY A 232 8.01 -8.55 -7.37
C GLY A 232 7.62 -8.56 -5.90
N VAL A 233 6.40 -8.14 -5.56
CA VAL A 233 5.86 -8.23 -4.18
C VAL A 233 5.86 -9.68 -3.68
N SER A 234 5.48 -10.62 -4.55
CA SER A 234 5.35 -12.03 -4.23
C SER A 234 6.68 -12.75 -3.97
N LEU A 235 7.83 -12.14 -4.28
CA LEU A 235 9.14 -12.68 -3.90
C LEU A 235 9.42 -12.59 -2.40
N LEU A 236 8.73 -11.68 -1.71
CA LEU A 236 8.87 -11.44 -0.29
C LEU A 236 7.74 -12.12 0.50
N ASN A 237 7.79 -12.04 1.84
CA ASN A 237 6.64 -12.41 2.67
C ASN A 237 5.59 -11.29 2.66
N SER A 238 5.12 -10.93 1.46
CA SER A 238 4.24 -9.78 1.25
C SER A 238 3.11 -10.10 0.27
N VAL A 239 2.00 -9.37 0.39
CA VAL A 239 0.77 -9.54 -0.38
C VAL A 239 0.45 -8.27 -1.16
N SER A 240 0.08 -8.41 -2.43
CA SER A 240 -0.51 -7.34 -3.23
C SER A 240 -2.03 -7.43 -3.25
N ILE A 241 -2.72 -6.36 -2.86
CA ILE A 241 -4.19 -6.24 -2.90
C ILE A 241 -4.57 -5.44 -4.14
N HIS A 242 -5.27 -6.08 -5.06
CA HIS A 242 -5.60 -5.49 -6.37
C HIS A 242 -6.96 -4.76 -6.33
N LEU A 243 -6.95 -3.45 -6.54
CA LEU A 243 -8.16 -2.62 -6.65
C LEU A 243 -8.74 -2.60 -8.07
N GLY A 244 -7.96 -3.06 -9.06
CA GLY A 244 -8.32 -2.95 -10.47
C GLY A 244 -8.17 -1.53 -11.00
N VAL A 245 -9.11 -1.12 -11.87
CA VAL A 245 -9.07 0.22 -12.46
C VAL A 245 -9.57 1.25 -11.45
N CYS A 246 -8.70 2.16 -11.03
CA CYS A 246 -9.03 3.22 -10.09
C CYS A 246 -8.23 4.50 -10.37
N THR A 247 -8.70 5.62 -9.83
CA THR A 247 -7.96 6.89 -9.88
C THR A 247 -6.82 6.89 -8.84
N THR A 248 -5.85 7.79 -9.03
CA THR A 248 -4.78 8.00 -8.03
C THR A 248 -5.35 8.35 -6.66
N GLY A 249 -6.33 9.27 -6.59
CA GLY A 249 -6.96 9.67 -5.34
C GLY A 249 -7.75 8.54 -4.66
N GLN A 250 -8.34 7.62 -5.45
CA GLN A 250 -8.97 6.41 -4.90
C GLN A 250 -7.98 5.53 -4.15
N LEU A 251 -6.83 5.24 -4.77
CA LEU A 251 -5.79 4.46 -4.12
C LEU A 251 -5.29 5.14 -2.85
N GLN A 252 -4.93 6.42 -2.92
CA GLN A 252 -4.35 7.17 -1.80
C GLN A 252 -5.28 7.21 -0.59
N LEU A 253 -6.58 7.48 -0.81
CA LEU A 253 -7.55 7.48 0.27
C LEU A 253 -7.74 6.08 0.86
N LEU A 254 -7.79 5.03 0.04
CA LEU A 254 -7.95 3.66 0.54
C LEU A 254 -6.75 3.21 1.36
N VAL A 255 -5.53 3.53 0.94
CA VAL A 255 -4.31 3.29 1.74
C VAL A 255 -4.42 3.98 3.09
N PHE A 256 -4.81 5.25 3.10
CA PHE A 256 -4.98 6.02 4.33
C PHE A 256 -6.06 5.41 5.25
N LEU A 257 -7.23 5.08 4.71
CA LEU A 257 -8.34 4.47 5.47
C LEU A 257 -7.95 3.11 6.06
N CYS A 258 -7.26 2.27 5.29
CA CYS A 258 -6.85 0.95 5.74
C CYS A 258 -5.82 1.04 6.87
N ASN A 259 -4.80 1.91 6.76
CA ASN A 259 -3.82 2.09 7.85
C ASN A 259 -4.47 2.67 9.11
N ASN A 260 -5.41 3.62 8.99
CA ASN A 260 -6.13 4.14 10.17
C ASN A 260 -6.92 3.04 10.89
N VAL A 261 -7.46 2.05 10.15
CA VAL A 261 -8.12 0.89 10.76
C VAL A 261 -7.12 -0.05 11.44
N VAL A 262 -5.97 -0.30 10.82
CA VAL A 262 -4.91 -1.14 11.42
C VAL A 262 -4.34 -0.51 12.68
N GLU A 263 -4.21 0.82 12.70
CA GLU A 263 -3.65 1.59 13.81
C GLU A 263 -4.69 1.99 14.88
N ASP A 264 -5.96 1.58 14.73
CA ASP A 264 -7.09 2.00 15.59
C ASP A 264 -7.18 3.53 15.78
N LYS A 265 -6.88 4.28 14.71
CA LYS A 265 -6.91 5.75 14.66
C LYS A 265 -8.32 6.27 14.33
N GLN A 266 -8.46 7.59 14.32
CA GLN A 266 -9.74 8.31 14.18
C GLN A 266 -10.61 7.81 13.02
N GLN A 267 -11.90 7.60 13.30
CA GLN A 267 -12.88 7.16 12.31
C GLN A 267 -13.23 8.27 11.30
N LEU A 268 -12.93 8.03 10.03
CA LEU A 268 -13.27 8.93 8.91
C LEU A 268 -14.59 8.54 8.23
N LEU A 269 -14.91 7.26 8.27
CA LEU A 269 -16.19 6.72 7.79
C LEU A 269 -17.26 6.82 8.89
N GLN A 270 -18.53 6.65 8.52
CA GLN A 270 -19.58 6.48 9.53
C GLN A 270 -19.36 5.19 10.31
N GLN A 271 -19.83 5.12 11.56
CA GLN A 271 -19.61 3.98 12.45
C GLN A 271 -19.91 2.62 11.78
N GLN A 272 -21.08 2.47 11.15
CA GLN A 272 -21.45 1.24 10.45
C GLN A 272 -20.45 0.88 9.32
N GLN A 273 -20.05 1.87 8.51
CA GLN A 273 -19.12 1.68 7.40
C GLN A 273 -17.70 1.36 7.89
N HIS A 274 -17.30 1.95 9.01
CA HIS A 274 -16.03 1.65 9.67
C HIS A 274 -16.03 0.20 10.21
N GLU A 275 -17.09 -0.24 10.88
CA GLU A 275 -17.25 -1.62 11.33
C GLU A 275 -17.23 -2.62 10.16
N GLU A 276 -17.86 -2.27 9.03
CA GLU A 276 -17.79 -3.07 7.80
C GLU A 276 -16.37 -3.14 7.21
N LEU A 277 -15.60 -2.04 7.25
CA LEU A 277 -14.22 -2.00 6.80
C LEU A 277 -13.32 -2.87 7.71
N VAL A 278 -13.45 -2.72 9.03
CA VAL A 278 -12.78 -3.56 10.02
C VAL A 278 -13.10 -5.03 9.78
N ALA A 279 -14.38 -5.36 9.60
CA ALA A 279 -14.81 -6.73 9.34
C ALA A 279 -14.24 -7.30 8.03
N ALA A 280 -14.14 -6.48 6.98
CA ALA A 280 -13.53 -6.89 5.71
C ALA A 280 -12.00 -7.09 5.82
N MET A 281 -11.33 -6.31 6.66
CA MET A 281 -9.89 -6.40 6.89
C MET A 281 -9.49 -7.51 7.86
N ARG A 282 -10.36 -7.86 8.81
CA ARG A 282 -10.10 -8.85 9.87
C ARG A 282 -9.56 -10.21 9.37
N PRO A 283 -10.05 -10.82 8.28
CA PRO A 283 -9.50 -12.09 7.80
C PRO A 283 -8.02 -12.02 7.42
N LEU A 284 -7.55 -10.84 6.98
CA LEU A 284 -6.19 -10.65 6.52
C LEU A 284 -5.28 -10.09 7.62
N PHE A 285 -5.79 -9.20 8.48
CA PHE A 285 -4.99 -8.47 9.48
C PHE A 285 -5.27 -8.89 10.94
N GLY A 286 -6.39 -9.57 11.22
CA GLY A 286 -6.91 -9.77 12.58
C GLY A 286 -7.07 -11.23 13.05
N ALA A 287 -6.67 -12.23 12.28
CA ALA A 287 -6.76 -13.63 12.70
C ALA A 287 -5.36 -14.26 12.84
N LYS A 288 -5.00 -14.70 14.05
CA LYS A 288 -3.95 -15.71 14.23
C LYS A 288 -4.39 -16.94 13.42
N LEU A 289 -3.67 -17.30 12.36
CA LEU A 289 -3.93 -18.55 11.65
C LEU A 289 -3.75 -19.72 12.64
N PRO A 290 -4.64 -20.72 12.68
CA PRO A 290 -4.49 -21.84 13.61
C PRO A 290 -3.18 -22.58 13.34
N GLN A 291 -2.18 -22.40 14.20
CA GLN A 291 -1.00 -23.26 14.21
C GLN A 291 -1.44 -24.64 14.71
N GLN A 292 -1.38 -25.64 13.83
CA GLN A 292 -1.48 -27.04 14.25
C GLN A 292 -0.25 -27.36 15.11
N GLN A 293 -0.45 -27.56 16.42
CA GLN A 293 0.59 -28.03 17.33
C GLN A 293 1.18 -29.35 16.82
N GLN A 294 2.43 -29.34 16.36
CA GLN A 294 3.18 -30.55 16.04
C GLN A 294 4.07 -30.94 17.23
N GLN A 295 3.73 -32.05 17.89
CA GLN A 295 4.59 -32.70 18.88
C GLN A 295 5.29 -33.95 18.29
N GLN A 296 6.57 -34.07 18.67
CA GLN A 296 7.46 -35.26 18.74
C GLN A 296 8.41 -35.65 17.58
N GLN A 297 9.65 -35.17 17.76
CA GLN A 297 10.93 -35.88 17.93
C GLN A 297 11.66 -36.57 16.75
N GLN A 298 12.65 -35.81 16.25
CA GLN A 298 14.08 -36.14 16.00
C GLN A 298 14.49 -37.25 15.01
N ARG A 299 13.57 -38.03 14.42
CA ARG A 299 13.85 -38.75 13.15
C ARG A 299 13.02 -38.29 11.95
N GLN A 300 12.17 -37.29 12.15
CA GLN A 300 11.28 -36.71 11.14
C GLN A 300 11.83 -35.45 10.46
N GLN A 301 13.02 -34.93 10.80
CA GLN A 301 13.45 -33.58 10.37
C GLN A 301 13.35 -33.31 8.85
N GLN A 302 13.67 -34.27 7.97
CA GLN A 302 13.52 -34.06 6.52
C GLN A 302 12.06 -34.08 6.03
N GLN A 303 11.22 -34.98 6.55
CA GLN A 303 9.79 -34.98 6.21
C GLN A 303 9.08 -33.77 6.82
N GLN A 304 9.52 -33.33 8.00
CA GLN A 304 8.98 -32.16 8.69
C GLN A 304 9.35 -30.87 7.96
N GLN A 305 10.56 -30.75 7.42
CA GLN A 305 10.95 -29.60 6.59
C GLN A 305 10.08 -29.48 5.32
N GLN A 306 9.81 -30.60 4.63
CA GLN A 306 8.91 -30.58 3.47
C GLN A 306 7.46 -30.24 3.84
N GLN A 307 6.94 -30.77 4.96
CA GLN A 307 5.61 -30.41 5.44
C GLN A 307 5.52 -28.94 5.83
N GLN A 308 6.54 -28.41 6.51
CA GLN A 308 6.57 -27.01 6.94
C GLN A 308 6.64 -26.07 5.74
N GLN A 309 7.45 -26.38 4.71
CA GLN A 309 7.46 -25.63 3.45
C GLN A 309 6.11 -25.66 2.74
N GLN A 310 5.46 -26.82 2.64
CA GLN A 310 4.12 -26.92 2.04
C GLN A 310 3.08 -26.10 2.81
N GLN A 311 3.13 -26.12 4.14
CA GLN A 311 2.22 -25.36 4.99
C GLN A 311 2.43 -23.85 4.81
N GLN A 312 3.68 -23.37 4.79
CA GLN A 312 3.98 -21.97 4.51
C GLN A 312 3.49 -21.53 3.12
N GLN A 313 3.64 -22.40 2.10
CA GLN A 313 3.19 -22.10 0.75
C GLN A 313 1.65 -22.04 0.66
N GLN A 314 0.93 -22.95 1.31
CA GLN A 314 -0.53 -22.90 1.40
C GLN A 314 -1.02 -21.63 2.09
N LEU A 315 -0.36 -21.24 3.17
CA LEU A 315 -0.72 -20.07 3.96
C LEU A 315 -0.47 -18.76 3.16
N LYS A 316 0.60 -18.72 2.36
CA LYS A 316 0.86 -17.62 1.41
C LYS A 316 -0.22 -17.54 0.32
N GLN A 317 -0.64 -18.68 -0.24
CA GLN A 317 -1.73 -18.71 -1.23
C GLN A 317 -3.06 -18.24 -0.64
N GLN A 318 -3.38 -18.70 0.57
CA GLN A 318 -4.60 -18.29 1.27
C GLN A 318 -4.61 -16.77 1.52
N ARG A 319 -3.48 -16.18 1.92
CA ARG A 319 -3.36 -14.72 2.09
C ARG A 319 -3.53 -13.97 0.78
N GLN A 320 -3.00 -14.49 -0.33
CA GLN A 320 -3.23 -13.90 -1.66
C GLN A 320 -4.72 -13.94 -2.06
N GLU A 321 -5.43 -15.02 -1.76
CA GLU A 321 -6.86 -15.14 -2.04
C GLU A 321 -7.69 -14.18 -1.19
N LEU A 322 -7.39 -14.08 0.10
CA LEU A 322 -8.00 -13.09 0.99
C LEU A 322 -7.73 -11.66 0.53
N GLY A 323 -6.50 -11.35 0.11
CA GLY A 323 -6.14 -10.07 -0.48
C GLY A 323 -6.94 -9.76 -1.75
N ARG A 324 -7.16 -10.75 -2.62
CA ARG A 324 -8.02 -10.59 -3.81
C ARG A 324 -9.47 -10.27 -3.42
N HIS A 325 -10.02 -10.96 -2.43
CA HIS A 325 -11.39 -10.71 -1.96
C HIS A 325 -11.51 -9.30 -1.35
N LEU A 326 -10.55 -8.90 -0.52
CA LEU A 326 -10.50 -7.57 0.07
C LEU A 326 -10.40 -6.48 -1.00
N GLY A 327 -9.55 -6.67 -2.02
CA GLY A 327 -9.40 -5.73 -3.13
C GLY A 327 -10.69 -5.47 -3.92
N GLN A 328 -11.58 -6.47 -4.02
CA GLN A 328 -12.91 -6.30 -4.64
C GLN A 328 -13.86 -5.48 -3.76
N GLN A 329 -13.71 -5.54 -2.44
CA GLN A 329 -14.57 -4.81 -1.52
C GLN A 329 -14.11 -3.37 -1.32
N LEU A 330 -12.79 -3.12 -1.24
CA LEU A 330 -12.23 -1.82 -0.86
C LEU A 330 -12.78 -0.61 -1.64
N PRO A 331 -12.94 -0.67 -2.97
CA PRO A 331 -13.47 0.47 -3.73
C PRO A 331 -14.80 1.03 -3.21
N ARG A 332 -15.67 0.20 -2.58
CA ARG A 332 -16.95 0.67 -2.03
C ARG A 332 -16.77 1.69 -0.90
N PHE A 333 -15.73 1.56 -0.09
CA PHE A 333 -15.48 2.46 1.04
C PHE A 333 -14.98 3.84 0.60
N TYR A 334 -14.27 3.91 -0.55
CA TYR A 334 -13.99 5.18 -1.20
C TYR A 334 -15.30 5.91 -1.55
N PHE A 335 -16.26 5.19 -2.14
CA PHE A 335 -17.55 5.78 -2.48
C PHE A 335 -18.34 6.21 -1.25
N CYS A 336 -18.33 5.43 -0.16
CA CYS A 336 -18.96 5.84 1.10
C CYS A 336 -18.39 7.15 1.66
N TYR A 337 -17.06 7.29 1.65
CA TYR A 337 -16.40 8.53 2.05
C TYR A 337 -16.80 9.68 1.12
N PHE A 338 -16.67 9.46 -0.19
CA PHE A 338 -16.91 10.49 -1.20
C PHE A 338 -18.38 10.96 -1.21
N GLU A 339 -19.34 10.05 -1.10
CA GLU A 339 -20.77 10.37 -1.03
C GLU A 339 -21.07 11.33 0.13
N ARG A 340 -20.48 11.10 1.32
CA ARG A 340 -20.65 11.98 2.47
C ARG A 340 -20.18 13.40 2.16
N HIS A 341 -18.97 13.53 1.61
CA HIS A 341 -18.41 14.84 1.27
C HIS A 341 -19.16 15.52 0.14
N LEU A 342 -19.61 14.74 -0.86
CA LEU A 342 -20.39 15.27 -1.96
C LEU A 342 -21.75 15.78 -1.48
N ARG A 343 -22.41 15.08 -0.53
CA ARG A 343 -23.66 15.58 0.10
C ARG A 343 -23.44 16.92 0.79
N VAL A 344 -22.34 17.08 1.55
CA VAL A 344 -22.00 18.38 2.18
C VAL A 344 -21.79 19.47 1.13
N LEU A 345 -21.02 19.18 0.07
CA LEU A 345 -20.83 20.11 -1.04
C LEU A 345 -22.18 20.48 -1.68
N THR A 346 -23.04 19.48 -1.91
CA THR A 346 -24.38 19.66 -2.45
C THR A 346 -25.20 20.61 -1.58
N ASP A 347 -25.19 20.41 -0.27
CA ASP A 347 -25.95 21.23 0.67
C ASP A 347 -25.45 22.67 0.73
N ILE A 348 -24.13 22.89 0.64
CA ILE A 348 -23.53 24.23 0.51
C ILE A 348 -23.97 24.89 -0.79
N LEU A 349 -23.83 24.20 -1.92
CA LEU A 349 -24.21 24.72 -3.24
C LEU A 349 -25.70 25.10 -3.31
N ARG A 350 -26.58 24.33 -2.64
CA ARG A 350 -28.01 24.66 -2.51
C ARG A 350 -28.25 25.85 -1.58
N LYS A 351 -27.65 25.83 -0.38
CA LYS A 351 -27.87 26.85 0.65
C LYS A 351 -27.40 28.23 0.19
N GLU A 352 -26.31 28.29 -0.56
CA GLU A 352 -25.74 29.53 -1.08
C GLU A 352 -26.32 29.96 -2.43
N ASN A 353 -27.32 29.24 -2.96
CA ASN A 353 -27.93 29.52 -4.27
C ASN A 353 -26.91 29.62 -5.42
N LEU A 354 -25.75 28.97 -5.31
CA LEU A 354 -24.68 29.04 -6.30
C LEU A 354 -25.06 28.42 -7.65
N LEU A 355 -26.10 27.57 -7.66
CA LEU A 355 -26.70 26.99 -8.86
C LEU A 355 -27.91 27.77 -9.40
N GLN A 356 -28.32 28.84 -8.72
CA GLN A 356 -29.43 29.70 -9.10
C GLN A 356 -29.02 30.56 -10.32
N GLY A 357 -29.84 30.56 -11.38
CA GLY A 357 -29.56 31.30 -12.63
C GLY A 357 -28.93 30.46 -13.75
N TYR A 358 -28.40 29.26 -13.48
CA TYR A 358 -27.86 28.37 -14.51
C TYR A 358 -28.91 27.52 -15.26
N GLY A 359 -30.21 27.74 -15.01
CA GLY A 359 -31.31 27.08 -15.74
C GLY A 359 -31.27 25.54 -15.72
N SER A 360 -31.99 24.91 -16.66
CA SER A 360 -31.96 23.49 -17.01
C SER A 360 -30.70 23.10 -17.81
N SER A 361 -29.65 23.92 -17.77
CA SER A 361 -28.44 23.73 -18.57
C SER A 361 -27.70 22.47 -18.11
N PRO A 362 -27.20 21.66 -19.07
CA PRO A 362 -26.42 20.48 -18.76
C PRO A 362 -25.12 20.84 -18.03
N LEU A 363 -24.75 20.02 -17.05
CA LEU A 363 -23.45 20.09 -16.39
C LEU A 363 -22.43 19.29 -17.19
N PHE A 364 -21.24 19.82 -17.37
CA PHE A 364 -20.14 19.11 -18.04
C PHE A 364 -19.03 18.84 -17.04
N LEU A 365 -18.69 17.56 -16.87
CA LEU A 365 -17.59 17.12 -16.01
C LEU A 365 -16.39 16.78 -16.87
N ASP A 366 -15.25 17.44 -16.64
CA ASP A 366 -14.00 16.98 -17.25
C ASP A 366 -13.50 15.73 -16.52
N CYS A 367 -13.31 14.64 -17.27
CA CYS A 367 -12.96 13.32 -16.76
C CYS A 367 -11.48 13.00 -16.92
N ALA A 368 -10.62 14.02 -17.06
CA ALA A 368 -9.17 13.88 -17.09
C ALA A 368 -8.70 12.77 -18.06
N ASN A 369 -9.14 12.87 -19.31
CA ASN A 369 -8.81 11.91 -20.39
C ASN A 369 -9.24 10.47 -20.12
N GLY A 370 -10.42 10.29 -19.53
CA GLY A 370 -11.05 8.99 -19.32
C GLY A 370 -10.70 8.36 -17.97
N SER A 371 -9.73 8.90 -17.23
CA SER A 371 -9.37 8.41 -15.90
C SER A 371 -10.50 8.64 -14.89
N GLY A 372 -11.17 9.79 -14.97
CA GLY A 372 -12.35 10.11 -14.16
C GLY A 372 -13.63 9.41 -14.64
N SER A 373 -13.64 8.82 -15.84
CA SER A 373 -14.86 8.19 -16.40
C SER A 373 -15.37 7.02 -15.55
N VAL A 374 -14.47 6.37 -14.80
CA VAL A 374 -14.76 5.25 -13.90
C VAL A 374 -15.71 5.64 -12.77
N VAL A 375 -15.70 6.92 -12.36
CA VAL A 375 -16.57 7.44 -11.29
C VAL A 375 -17.76 8.25 -11.82
N VAL A 376 -17.85 8.47 -13.14
CA VAL A 376 -18.90 9.31 -13.75
C VAL A 376 -20.29 8.77 -13.49
N LYS A 377 -20.51 7.44 -13.61
CA LYS A 377 -21.84 6.87 -13.42
C LYS A 377 -22.35 7.05 -11.99
N GLN A 378 -21.46 6.89 -11.01
CA GLN A 378 -21.75 7.08 -9.60
C GLN A 378 -21.96 8.56 -9.28
N LEU A 379 -21.16 9.44 -9.89
CA LEU A 379 -21.35 10.89 -9.78
C LEU A 379 -22.67 11.34 -10.43
N GLN A 380 -23.05 10.76 -11.56
CA GLN A 380 -24.37 10.96 -12.18
C GLN A 380 -25.50 10.54 -11.25
N GLN A 381 -25.40 9.38 -10.60
CA GLN A 381 -26.39 8.94 -9.60
C GLN A 381 -26.48 9.89 -8.40
N LEU A 382 -25.34 10.40 -7.93
CA LEU A 382 -25.31 11.41 -6.85
C LEU A 382 -25.84 12.76 -7.32
N LEU A 383 -25.63 13.13 -8.58
CA LEU A 383 -26.14 14.37 -9.18
C LEU A 383 -27.63 14.31 -9.49
N LEU A 384 -28.24 13.13 -9.63
CA LEU A 384 -29.70 13.00 -9.63
C LEU A 384 -30.32 13.50 -8.31
N LEU A 385 -29.55 13.52 -7.21
CA LEU A 385 -29.97 14.20 -5.96
C LEU A 385 -30.02 15.74 -6.12
N PHE A 386 -29.39 16.32 -7.13
CA PHE A 386 -29.42 17.76 -7.45
C PHE A 386 -30.59 18.14 -8.38
N GLY A 387 -31.49 17.19 -8.72
CA GLY A 387 -32.64 17.38 -9.61
C GLY A 387 -32.44 16.76 -11.01
N ASP A 388 -33.38 16.98 -11.93
CA ASP A 388 -33.38 16.43 -13.31
C ASP A 388 -32.30 17.04 -14.25
N LYS A 389 -31.16 17.50 -13.72
CA LYS A 389 -30.09 18.09 -14.54
C LYS A 389 -29.28 17.01 -15.23
N GLN A 390 -29.12 17.10 -16.55
CA GLN A 390 -28.26 16.19 -17.31
C GLN A 390 -26.78 16.49 -17.04
N LEU A 391 -26.02 15.48 -16.61
CA LEU A 391 -24.57 15.54 -16.49
C LEU A 391 -23.91 14.79 -17.65
N HIS A 392 -23.05 15.50 -18.38
CA HIS A 392 -22.24 14.95 -19.45
C HIS A 392 -20.78 14.88 -19.02
N ALA A 393 -20.19 13.70 -19.11
CA ALA A 393 -18.74 13.53 -18.99
C ALA A 393 -18.05 13.92 -20.29
N ARG A 394 -17.01 14.75 -20.20
CA ARG A 394 -16.13 15.14 -21.32
C ARG A 394 -14.69 14.78 -20.98
N ASN A 395 -13.89 14.46 -21.99
CA ASN A 395 -12.45 14.33 -21.87
C ASN A 395 -11.81 15.51 -22.57
N THR A 396 -10.90 16.22 -21.91
CA THR A 396 -10.05 17.27 -22.50
C THR A 396 -9.08 16.69 -23.53
N GLY A 397 -9.58 16.39 -24.73
CA GLY A 397 -8.78 15.90 -25.85
C GLY A 397 -9.56 15.28 -27.02
N ALA A 398 -10.86 15.04 -26.86
CA ALA A 398 -11.71 14.75 -28.01
C ALA A 398 -12.12 16.11 -28.63
N GLU A 399 -11.52 16.45 -29.77
CA GLU A 399 -12.08 17.51 -30.60
C GLU A 399 -13.55 17.21 -30.89
N THR A 400 -14.37 18.25 -30.75
CA THR A 400 -15.79 18.25 -31.07
C THR A 400 -15.97 17.96 -32.56
N GLU A 401 -16.25 16.71 -32.93
CA GLU A 401 -17.09 16.48 -34.10
C GLU A 401 -18.53 16.82 -33.71
N ASP A 402 -18.86 18.11 -33.84
CA ASP A 402 -20.23 18.59 -33.82
C ASP A 402 -21.00 17.95 -34.98
N SER A 403 -21.65 16.82 -34.69
CA SER A 403 -22.68 16.26 -35.56
C SER A 403 -23.98 17.05 -35.37
N SER A 404 -24.00 18.30 -35.83
CA SER A 404 -25.26 19.01 -36.09
C SER A 404 -25.10 20.09 -37.15
N SER A 405 -25.25 19.67 -38.41
CA SER A 405 -25.66 20.57 -39.48
C SER A 405 -27.12 20.97 -39.28
N SER A 406 -27.39 22.09 -38.59
CA SER A 406 -28.56 22.94 -38.87
C SER A 406 -28.52 24.25 -38.08
N SER A 407 -28.29 25.32 -38.82
CA SER A 407 -28.67 26.73 -38.61
C SER A 407 -29.41 27.15 -37.32
N SER A 408 -28.85 28.20 -36.73
CA SER A 408 -29.50 29.44 -36.25
C SER A 408 -29.72 29.69 -34.74
N SER A 409 -29.42 30.94 -34.39
CA SER A 409 -29.72 31.73 -33.19
C SER A 409 -28.96 31.44 -31.88
N SER A 410 -28.07 32.40 -31.61
CA SER A 410 -27.60 32.89 -30.32
C SER A 410 -28.44 32.57 -29.07
N THR A 411 -27.85 31.79 -28.17
CA THR A 411 -27.75 32.14 -26.75
C THR A 411 -26.57 31.37 -26.19
N ALA A 412 -25.51 32.06 -25.80
CA ALA A 412 -24.37 31.44 -25.13
C ALA A 412 -24.85 30.97 -23.74
N ALA A 413 -25.29 29.71 -23.66
CA ALA A 413 -25.57 29.06 -22.39
C ALA A 413 -24.26 29.01 -21.60
N ALA A 414 -24.21 29.72 -20.48
CA ALA A 414 -23.08 29.68 -19.55
C ALA A 414 -22.92 28.25 -19.03
N ALA A 415 -21.96 27.50 -19.59
CA ALA A 415 -21.62 26.18 -19.12
C ALA A 415 -20.74 26.33 -17.87
N ALA A 416 -21.26 25.90 -16.71
CA ALA A 416 -20.45 25.72 -15.52
C ALA A 416 -19.58 24.47 -15.72
N VAL A 417 -18.27 24.68 -15.90
CA VAL A 417 -17.28 23.59 -15.95
C VAL A 417 -16.82 23.34 -14.51
N ILE A 418 -17.13 22.16 -13.99
CA ILE A 418 -16.56 21.68 -12.73
C ILE A 418 -15.34 20.83 -13.10
N VAL A 419 -14.16 21.30 -12.72
CA VAL A 419 -12.91 20.53 -12.85
C VAL A 419 -12.86 19.55 -11.68
N ALA A 420 -12.75 18.26 -12.00
CA ALA A 420 -12.72 17.14 -11.04
C ALA A 420 -11.34 16.95 -10.40
#